data_AF-A0A0Q4FCD4-F1
#
_entry.id   AF-A0A0Q4FCD4-F1
#
_cell.length_a   1.000
_cell.length_b   1.000
_cell.length_c   1.000
_cell.angle_alpha   90.00
_cell.angle_beta   90.00
_cell.angle_gamma   90.00
#
_symmetry.space_group_name_H-M   'P 1'
#
loop_
_entity.id
_entity.type
_entity.pdbx_description
1 polymer ?
#
loop_
_entity_poly.entity_id
_entity_poly.type
_entity_poly.pdbx_seq_one_letter_code
_entity_poly.pdbx_strand_id
1 'polypeptide(L)'
;MDFFTVYHNNSNLVIENSFVREIMSFDSIDDILIFRSQERGKFKVFIFTVSPVTAEARSEGFINKSVLAAFKFFNKNSNEIKTHFEEKELNTLLKILSDNLDHVFIPNDLENSFLWRDTDNGFQIKGIKLIYSKNKLSLAEVLKKHNILR
;
A
#
# COMPACT_ATOMS: atom_id res chain seq x y z
N MET A 1 7.46 -18.17 -1.29
CA MET A 1 6.92 -16.80 -1.28
C MET A 1 6.08 -16.69 -0.03
N ASP A 2 6.23 -15.60 0.72
CA ASP A 2 5.35 -15.34 1.85
C ASP A 2 4.11 -14.64 1.30
N PHE A 3 2.94 -15.26 1.44
CA PHE A 3 1.68 -14.72 0.94
C PHE A 3 1.11 -13.73 1.94
N PHE A 4 0.57 -12.63 1.46
CA PHE A 4 -0.14 -11.68 2.29
C PHE A 4 -1.61 -12.05 2.38
N THR A 5 -2.18 -11.93 3.58
CA THR A 5 -3.63 -11.88 3.77
C THR A 5 -4.01 -10.44 4.00
N VAL A 6 -4.92 -9.91 3.17
CA VAL A 6 -5.46 -8.56 3.27
C VAL A 6 -6.93 -8.66 3.65
N TYR A 7 -7.32 -8.00 4.73
CA TYR A 7 -8.70 -7.96 5.21
C TYR A 7 -8.95 -6.67 6.00
N HIS A 8 -10.17 -6.47 6.46
CA HIS A 8 -10.52 -5.36 7.35
C HIS A 8 -11.25 -5.89 8.58
N ASN A 9 -11.11 -5.18 9.69
CA ASN A 9 -11.90 -5.40 10.89
C ASN A 9 -12.40 -4.05 11.43
N ASN A 10 -13.73 -3.87 11.42
CA ASN A 10 -14.34 -2.58 11.73
C ASN A 10 -13.73 -1.48 10.85
N SER A 11 -13.16 -0.42 11.45
CA SER A 11 -12.59 0.73 10.77
C SER A 11 -11.09 0.60 10.44
N ASN A 12 -10.52 -0.61 10.49
CA ASN A 12 -9.11 -0.83 10.24
C ASN A 12 -8.86 -1.76 9.04
N LEU A 13 -7.86 -1.40 8.25
CA LEU A 13 -7.22 -2.26 7.27
C LEU A 13 -6.12 -3.09 7.95
N VAL A 14 -6.10 -4.38 7.64
CA VAL A 14 -5.10 -5.31 8.15
C VAL A 14 -4.39 -6.00 7.00
N ILE A 15 -3.06 -5.93 7.01
CA ILE A 15 -2.17 -6.64 6.10
C ILE A 15 -1.31 -7.56 6.95
N GLU A 16 -1.40 -8.87 6.76
CA GLU A 16 -0.60 -9.84 7.51
C GLU A 16 0.15 -10.80 6.61
N ASN A 17 1.36 -11.18 7.02
CA ASN A 17 2.12 -12.29 6.46
C ASN A 17 2.29 -13.39 7.53
N SER A 18 3.19 -14.35 7.33
CA SER A 18 3.39 -15.46 8.27
C SER A 18 3.86 -15.02 9.67
N PHE A 19 4.47 -13.85 9.80
CA PHE A 19 5.17 -13.43 11.02
C PHE A 19 4.59 -12.17 11.66
N VAL A 20 4.20 -11.20 10.84
CA VAL A 20 3.83 -9.84 11.26
C VAL A 20 2.44 -9.50 10.74
N ARG A 21 1.69 -8.78 11.55
CA ARG A 21 0.43 -8.14 11.22
C ARG A 21 0.61 -6.62 11.31
N GLU A 22 0.30 -5.92 10.23
CA GLU A 22 0.28 -4.47 10.15
C GLU A 22 -1.17 -3.99 10.13
N ILE A 23 -1.51 -3.09 11.04
CA ILE A 23 -2.87 -2.60 11.28
C ILE A 23 -2.86 -1.08 11.16
N MET A 24 -3.79 -0.54 10.36
CA MET A 24 -3.99 0.91 10.25
C MET A 24 -5.48 1.24 10.15
N SER A 25 -5.88 2.39 10.67
CA SER A 25 -7.26 2.88 10.51
C SER A 25 -7.46 3.42 9.10
N PHE A 26 -8.63 3.19 8.49
CA PHE A 26 -8.97 3.79 7.20
C PHE A 26 -8.89 5.33 7.25
N ASP A 27 -9.34 5.94 8.35
CA ASP A 27 -9.29 7.40 8.54
C ASP A 27 -7.85 7.94 8.58
N SER A 28 -6.88 7.07 8.89
CA SER A 28 -5.46 7.43 8.93
C SER A 28 -4.79 7.37 7.56
N ILE A 29 -5.40 6.74 6.56
CA ILE A 29 -4.82 6.62 5.22
C ILE A 29 -4.82 8.01 4.57
N ASP A 30 -3.65 8.41 4.08
CA ASP A 30 -3.43 9.70 3.44
C ASP A 30 -3.38 9.54 1.92
N ASP A 31 -2.47 8.71 1.41
CA ASP A 31 -2.31 8.48 -0.02
C ASP A 31 -1.99 7.00 -0.30
N ILE A 32 -2.46 6.47 -1.44
CA ILE A 32 -2.16 5.10 -1.89
C ILE A 32 -1.67 5.13 -3.34
N LEU A 33 -0.49 4.58 -3.58
CA LEU A 33 0.12 4.44 -4.89
C LEU A 33 0.33 2.98 -5.23
N ILE A 34 0.01 2.61 -6.48
CA ILE A 34 0.39 1.32 -7.06
C ILE A 34 1.42 1.57 -8.15
N PHE A 35 2.52 0.83 -8.08
CA PHE A 35 3.56 0.80 -9.09
C PHE A 35 3.52 -0.56 -9.77
N ARG A 36 3.73 -0.58 -11.09
CA ARG A 36 4.04 -1.81 -11.79
C ARG A 36 5.30 -2.45 -11.18
N SER A 37 5.29 -3.75 -10.92
CA SER A 37 6.52 -4.49 -10.66
C SER A 37 7.21 -4.88 -11.97
N GLN A 38 8.48 -5.26 -11.89
CA GLN A 38 9.19 -5.90 -13.01
C GLN A 38 8.71 -7.34 -13.22
N GLU A 39 8.16 -7.97 -12.17
CA GLU A 39 7.61 -9.33 -12.22
C GLU A 39 6.13 -9.28 -12.61
N ARG A 40 5.75 -10.08 -13.62
CA ARG A 40 4.36 -10.18 -14.09
C ARG A 40 3.45 -10.65 -12.95
N GLY A 41 2.31 -9.96 -12.78
CA GLY A 41 1.33 -10.29 -11.74
C GLY A 41 1.72 -9.85 -10.33
N LYS A 42 2.81 -9.09 -10.17
CA LYS A 42 3.17 -8.45 -8.91
C LYS A 42 3.12 -6.93 -9.02
N PHE A 43 2.78 -6.30 -7.92
CA PHE A 43 2.62 -4.86 -7.84
C PHE A 43 3.27 -4.35 -6.57
N LYS A 44 4.05 -3.28 -6.68
CA LYS A 44 4.58 -2.60 -5.51
C LYS A 44 3.53 -1.60 -5.07
N VAL A 45 3.18 -1.61 -3.78
CA VAL A 45 2.13 -0.76 -3.23
C VAL A 45 2.69 0.05 -2.09
N PHE A 46 2.48 1.37 -2.17
CA PHE A 46 2.80 2.31 -1.11
C PHE A 46 1.51 2.83 -0.51
N ILE A 47 1.35 2.64 0.80
CA ILE A 47 0.27 3.22 1.60
C ILE A 47 0.91 4.19 2.57
N PHE A 48 0.52 5.46 2.49
CA PHE A 48 0.96 6.50 3.41
C PHE A 48 -0.14 6.82 4.40
N THR A 49 0.22 7.08 5.64
CA THR A 49 -0.70 7.31 6.74
C THR A 49 -0.32 8.55 7.53
N VAL A 50 -1.32 9.25 8.08
CA VAL A 50 -1.10 10.39 8.98
C VAL A 50 -0.84 9.96 10.42
N SER A 51 -1.09 8.69 10.75
CA SER A 51 -0.86 8.11 12.08
C SER A 51 -0.07 6.81 11.95
N PRO A 52 0.76 6.45 12.95
CA PRO A 52 1.60 5.26 12.88
C PRO A 52 0.82 3.97 12.64
N VAL A 53 1.32 3.14 11.73
CA VAL A 53 0.89 1.76 11.52
C VAL A 53 1.31 0.93 12.72
N THR A 54 0.35 0.18 13.27
CA THR A 54 0.62 -0.72 14.39
C THR A 54 1.12 -2.05 13.85
N ALA A 55 2.32 -2.47 14.28
CA ALA A 55 2.91 -3.76 13.92
C ALA A 55 2.93 -4.71 15.11
N GLU A 56 2.32 -5.88 14.92
CA GLU A 56 2.19 -6.95 15.91
C GLU A 56 2.76 -8.26 15.39
N ALA A 57 3.21 -9.13 16.30
CA ALA A 57 3.58 -10.49 15.94
C ALA A 57 2.30 -11.29 15.71
N ARG A 58 2.24 -12.04 14.60
CA ARG A 58 1.06 -12.85 14.27
C ARG A 58 0.75 -13.90 15.35
N SER A 59 1.77 -14.40 16.03
CA SER A 59 1.64 -15.35 17.14
C SER A 59 2.63 -15.02 18.25
N GLU A 60 2.37 -15.53 19.46
CA GLU A 60 3.28 -15.33 20.61
C GLU A 60 4.57 -16.15 20.54
N GLY A 61 4.77 -16.93 19.47
CA GLY A 61 5.95 -17.74 19.26
C GLY A 61 7.23 -16.92 19.25
N PHE A 62 8.31 -17.50 19.80
CA PHE A 62 9.62 -16.86 19.90
C PHE A 62 10.14 -16.37 18.54
N ILE A 63 9.89 -17.13 17.47
CA ILE A 63 10.28 -16.77 16.09
C ILE A 63 9.56 -15.49 15.66
N ASN A 64 8.23 -15.42 15.80
CA ASN A 64 7.45 -14.24 15.40
C ASN A 64 7.85 -13.00 16.21
N LYS A 65 8.11 -13.14 17.51
CA LYS A 65 8.62 -12.03 18.34
C LYS A 65 9.98 -11.52 17.86
N SER A 66 10.89 -12.43 17.49
CA SER A 66 12.21 -12.07 16.98
C SER A 66 12.12 -11.37 15.61
N VAL A 67 11.28 -11.89 14.71
CA VAL A 67 11.03 -11.27 13.40
C VAL A 67 10.37 -9.90 13.57
N LEU A 68 9.43 -9.74 14.49
CA LEU A 68 8.82 -8.43 14.78
C LEU A 68 9.85 -7.43 15.30
N ALA A 69 10.75 -7.85 16.19
CA ALA A 69 11.81 -6.99 16.71
C ALA A 69 12.74 -6.51 15.58
N ALA A 70 13.16 -7.43 14.70
CA ALA A 70 13.93 -7.08 13.51
C ALA A 70 13.15 -6.13 12.58
N PHE A 71 11.87 -6.43 12.33
CA PHE A 71 10.98 -5.59 11.51
C PHE A 71 10.92 -4.16 12.06
N LYS A 72 10.68 -3.99 13.36
CA LYS A 72 10.65 -2.66 14.02
C LYS A 72 12.00 -1.94 13.96
N PHE A 73 13.11 -2.67 13.97
CA PHE A 73 14.44 -2.08 13.87
C PHE A 73 14.74 -1.55 12.45
N PHE A 74 14.32 -2.28 11.41
CA PHE A 74 14.56 -1.90 10.02
C PHE A 74 13.50 -0.95 9.45
N ASN A 75 12.24 -1.08 9.88
CA ASN A 75 11.15 -0.21 9.44
C ASN A 75 11.13 1.08 10.25
N LYS A 76 12.02 2.02 9.87
CA LYS A 76 12.18 3.30 10.56
C LYS A 76 11.01 4.27 10.33
N ASN A 77 10.15 4.00 9.37
CA ASN A 77 9.13 4.94 8.92
C ASN A 77 7.75 4.37 9.24
N SER A 78 7.28 4.64 10.46
CA SER A 78 6.04 4.06 11.01
C SER A 78 4.77 4.48 10.26
N ASN A 79 4.86 5.49 9.39
CA ASN A 79 3.71 6.11 8.74
C ASN A 79 3.56 5.65 7.28
N GLU A 80 4.30 4.62 6.86
CA GLU A 80 4.19 4.07 5.51
C GLU A 80 4.28 2.55 5.50
N ILE A 81 3.55 1.94 4.58
CA ILE A 81 3.71 0.54 4.20
C ILE A 81 4.20 0.52 2.76
N LYS A 82 5.32 -0.17 2.54
CA LYS A 82 5.94 -0.35 1.23
C LYS A 82 6.14 -1.83 0.98
N THR A 83 5.18 -2.45 0.31
CA THR A 83 5.18 -3.90 0.10
C THR A 83 4.94 -4.27 -1.36
N HIS A 84 5.04 -5.56 -1.68
CA HIS A 84 4.66 -6.13 -2.96
C HIS A 84 3.50 -7.09 -2.76
N PHE A 85 2.46 -6.92 -3.57
CA PHE A 85 1.31 -7.81 -3.62
C PHE A 85 1.28 -8.58 -4.93
N GLU A 86 0.85 -9.82 -4.86
CA GLU A 86 0.33 -10.53 -6.03
C GLU A 86 -1.03 -9.94 -6.44
N GLU A 87 -1.41 -10.14 -7.69
CA GLU A 87 -2.65 -9.60 -8.26
C GLU A 87 -3.89 -9.94 -7.43
N LYS A 88 -3.99 -11.17 -6.89
CA LYS A 88 -5.11 -11.58 -6.03
C LYS A 88 -5.20 -10.74 -4.75
N GLU A 89 -4.06 -10.51 -4.11
CA GLU A 89 -3.95 -9.73 -2.87
C GLU A 89 -4.25 -8.26 -3.16
N LEU A 90 -3.76 -7.74 -4.28
CA LEU A 90 -4.04 -6.39 -4.75
C LEU A 90 -5.53 -6.18 -5.03
N ASN A 91 -6.18 -7.11 -5.72
CA ASN A 91 -7.62 -7.03 -5.99
C ASN A 91 -8.43 -7.04 -4.69
N THR A 92 -7.99 -7.83 -3.70
CA THR A 92 -8.61 -7.85 -2.37
C THR A 92 -8.44 -6.50 -1.67
N LEU A 93 -7.23 -5.94 -1.70
CA LEU A 93 -6.94 -4.61 -1.16
C LEU A 93 -7.82 -3.54 -1.83
N LEU A 94 -7.84 -3.49 -3.17
CA LEU A 94 -8.60 -2.49 -3.92
C LEU A 94 -10.09 -2.52 -3.60
N LYS A 95 -10.68 -3.73 -3.47
CA LYS A 95 -12.07 -3.89 -3.04
C LYS A 95 -12.31 -3.37 -1.63
N ILE A 96 -11.45 -3.72 -0.68
CA ILE A 96 -11.58 -3.25 0.70
C ILE A 96 -11.48 -1.71 0.74
N LEU A 97 -10.54 -1.13 -0.01
CA LEU A 97 -10.39 0.32 -0.09
C LEU A 97 -11.65 0.97 -0.67
N SER A 98 -12.20 0.45 -1.78
CA SER A 98 -13.41 1.03 -2.38
C SER A 98 -14.64 0.95 -1.50
N ASP A 99 -14.72 -0.09 -0.65
CA ASP A 99 -15.84 -0.28 0.28
C ASP A 99 -15.74 0.63 1.52
N ASN A 100 -14.55 1.18 1.83
CA ASN A 100 -14.28 1.88 3.09
C ASN A 100 -13.73 3.31 2.94
N LEU A 101 -13.32 3.73 1.74
CA LEU A 101 -12.78 5.06 1.45
C LEU A 101 -13.54 5.71 0.31
N ASP A 102 -13.75 7.02 0.43
CA ASP A 102 -14.37 7.81 -0.64
C ASP A 102 -13.42 8.00 -1.82
N HIS A 103 -13.98 8.01 -3.04
CA HIS A 103 -13.27 8.39 -4.27
C HIS A 103 -12.04 7.53 -4.60
N VAL A 104 -12.02 6.26 -4.19
CA VAL A 104 -10.98 5.31 -4.61
C VAL A 104 -11.05 5.07 -6.11
N PHE A 105 -9.92 5.24 -6.79
CA PHE A 105 -9.74 4.90 -8.18
C PHE A 105 -9.22 3.46 -8.32
N ILE A 106 -9.99 2.62 -9.01
CA ILE A 106 -9.59 1.24 -9.33
C ILE A 106 -9.08 1.21 -10.78
N PRO A 107 -7.80 0.83 -11.02
CA PRO A 107 -7.30 0.64 -12.37
C PRO A 107 -7.98 -0.56 -13.04
N ASN A 108 -8.55 -0.36 -14.21
CA ASN A 108 -9.27 -1.42 -14.94
C ASN A 108 -8.34 -2.39 -15.69
N ASP A 109 -7.03 -2.12 -15.72
CA ASP A 109 -6.06 -2.73 -16.63
C ASP A 109 -4.76 -3.17 -15.92
N LEU A 110 -4.87 -3.79 -14.74
CA LEU A 110 -3.74 -4.31 -13.96
C LEU A 110 -2.79 -5.19 -14.81
N GLU A 111 -3.34 -6.07 -15.65
CA GLU A 111 -2.57 -6.93 -16.56
C GLU A 111 -1.70 -6.14 -17.55
N ASN A 112 -2.17 -4.96 -17.95
CA ASN A 112 -1.48 -4.05 -18.88
C ASN A 112 -0.79 -2.90 -18.16
N SER A 113 -0.50 -3.04 -16.86
CA SER A 113 0.16 -2.00 -16.04
C SER A 113 1.53 -1.54 -16.57
N PHE A 114 2.17 -2.32 -17.44
CA PHE A 114 3.37 -1.90 -18.16
C PHE A 114 3.13 -0.75 -19.14
N LEU A 115 1.89 -0.59 -19.63
CA LEU A 115 1.46 0.50 -20.50
C LEU A 115 0.96 1.72 -19.73
N TRP A 116 0.87 1.67 -18.40
CA TRP A 116 0.39 2.81 -17.62
C TRP A 116 1.24 4.05 -17.85
N ARG A 117 0.55 5.10 -18.27
CA ARG A 117 1.09 6.45 -18.48
C ARG A 117 0.01 7.42 -18.07
N ASP A 118 0.37 8.39 -17.25
CA ASP A 118 -0.45 9.56 -16.94
C ASP A 118 0.34 10.82 -17.27
N THR A 119 -0.36 11.84 -17.74
CA THR A 119 0.19 13.19 -17.90
C THR A 119 -0.46 14.07 -16.86
N ASP A 120 0.33 14.59 -15.94
CA ASP A 120 -0.18 15.38 -14.82
C ASP A 120 0.80 16.52 -14.48
N ASN A 121 0.29 17.74 -14.33
CA ASN A 121 1.07 18.95 -14.06
C ASN A 121 2.30 19.12 -14.98
N GLY A 122 2.17 18.75 -16.26
CA GLY A 122 3.26 18.83 -17.26
C GLY A 122 4.27 17.67 -17.21
N PHE A 123 4.13 16.72 -16.27
CA PHE A 123 4.96 15.53 -16.18
C PHE A 123 4.29 14.34 -16.86
N GLN A 124 5.07 13.56 -17.62
CA GLN A 124 4.65 12.23 -18.07
C GLN A 124 5.14 11.18 -17.07
N ILE A 125 4.22 10.66 -16.27
CA ILE A 125 4.48 9.67 -15.22
C ILE A 125 4.15 8.28 -15.76
N LYS A 126 5.07 7.32 -15.63
CA LYS A 126 4.94 5.99 -16.23
C LYS A 126 4.94 4.90 -15.15
N GLY A 127 4.05 3.92 -15.30
CA GLY A 127 4.01 2.73 -14.47
C GLY A 127 3.54 2.94 -13.03
N ILE A 128 2.86 4.06 -12.75
CA ILE A 128 2.35 4.42 -11.42
C ILE A 128 0.90 4.86 -11.57
N LYS A 129 0.04 4.44 -10.65
CA LYS A 129 -1.33 4.92 -10.50
C LYS A 129 -1.57 5.42 -9.08
N LEU A 130 -2.24 6.57 -8.97
CA LEU A 130 -2.79 7.06 -7.72
C LEU A 130 -4.15 6.41 -7.51
N ILE A 131 -4.29 5.69 -6.40
CA ILE A 131 -5.50 4.95 -6.05
C ILE A 131 -6.39 5.76 -5.12
N TYR A 132 -5.76 6.48 -4.19
CA TYR A 132 -6.46 7.29 -3.22
C TYR A 132 -5.56 8.44 -2.78
N SER A 133 -6.17 9.61 -2.59
CA SER A 133 -5.59 10.74 -1.86
C SER A 133 -6.68 11.39 -1.03
N LYS A 134 -6.51 11.40 0.30
CA LYS A 134 -7.45 11.98 1.25
C LYS A 134 -7.73 13.45 0.97
N ASN A 135 -6.69 14.17 0.56
CA ASN A 135 -6.76 15.60 0.24
C ASN A 135 -7.01 15.86 -1.25
N LYS A 136 -7.41 14.84 -2.03
CA LYS A 136 -7.71 14.92 -3.47
C LYS A 136 -6.56 15.51 -4.30
N LEU A 137 -5.33 15.24 -3.88
CA LEU A 137 -4.13 15.67 -4.59
C LEU A 137 -3.99 14.92 -5.93
N SER A 138 -3.35 15.58 -6.89
CA SER A 138 -2.97 14.98 -8.16
C SER A 138 -1.83 13.96 -7.97
N LEU A 139 -1.60 13.08 -8.95
CA LEU A 139 -0.51 12.09 -8.88
C LEU A 139 0.85 12.80 -8.75
N ALA A 140 1.12 13.85 -9.52
CA ALA A 140 2.35 14.61 -9.44
C ALA A 140 2.55 15.28 -8.06
N GLU A 141 1.48 15.80 -7.46
CA GLU A 141 1.52 16.40 -6.12
C GLU A 141 1.82 15.36 -5.04
N VAL A 142 1.17 14.19 -5.09
CA VAL A 142 1.43 13.08 -4.18
C VAL A 142 2.87 12.57 -4.31
N LEU A 143 3.37 12.42 -5.54
CA LEU A 143 4.75 11.99 -5.76
C LEU A 143 5.77 13.00 -5.22
N LYS A 144 5.51 14.31 -5.31
CA LYS A 144 6.35 15.35 -4.71
C LYS A 144 6.28 15.33 -3.20
N LYS A 145 5.07 15.27 -2.62
CA LYS A 145 4.82 15.21 -1.17
C LYS A 145 5.63 14.10 -0.50
N HIS A 146 5.72 12.93 -1.14
CA HIS A 146 6.45 11.76 -0.63
C HIS A 146 7.88 11.62 -1.16
N ASN A 147 8.43 12.67 -1.78
CA ASN A 147 9.81 12.72 -2.33
C ASN A 147 10.13 11.62 -3.35
N ILE A 148 9.13 11.14 -4.10
CA ILE A 148 9.27 10.13 -5.15
C ILE A 148 9.62 10.81 -6.50
N LEU A 149 8.99 11.94 -6.77
CA LEU A 149 9.30 12.83 -7.89
C LEU A 149 9.98 14.09 -7.35
N ARG A 150 11.12 14.46 -7.92
CA ARG A 150 11.87 15.69 -7.58
C ARG A 150 11.56 16.79 -8.59
#